data_AF-A0A6A4ALJ5-F1
#
_entry.id   AF-A0A6A4ALJ5-F1
#
_cell.length_a   1.000
_cell.length_b   1.000
_cell.length_c   1.000
_cell.angle_alpha   90.00
_cell.angle_beta   90.00
_cell.angle_gamma   90.00
#
_symmetry.space_group_name_H-M   'P 1'
#
loop_
_entity.id
_entity.type
_entity.pdbx_description
1 polymer ?
#
loop_
_entity_poly.entity_id
_entity_poly.type
_entity_poly.pdbx_seq_one_letter_code
_entity_poly.pdbx_strand_id
1 'polypeptide(L)'
;MDKGYQGLAEEYRAIHPKKKARGAPPLTLDELRNNDKMAHDRVIAGNLFGRLKTLWGVCSHKWEWDDKSYNMFFRACVTLTNYSVRCYPLRAKTANVSSVTKRA
;
A
#
# COMPACT_ATOMS: atom_id res chain seq x y z
N MET A 1 -11.92 9.46 -3.29
CA MET A 1 -10.72 8.67 -2.93
C MET A 1 -10.62 7.51 -3.92
N ASP A 2 -9.42 7.33 -4.47
CA ASP A 2 -9.20 6.87 -5.83
C ASP A 2 -9.65 5.42 -6.11
N LYS A 3 -10.48 5.25 -7.14
CA LYS A 3 -10.97 3.97 -7.63
C LYS A 3 -9.83 3.33 -8.40
N GLY A 4 -8.94 2.69 -7.65
CA GLY A 4 -7.64 2.18 -8.06
C GLY A 4 -7.53 1.89 -9.55
N TYR A 5 -6.63 2.63 -10.21
CA TYR A 5 -6.14 2.39 -11.55
C TYR A 5 -5.98 0.88 -11.84
N GLN A 6 -6.70 0.40 -12.86
CA GLN A 6 -6.79 -1.01 -13.29
C GLN A 6 -6.09 -1.28 -14.64
N GLY A 7 -5.42 -0.28 -15.22
CA GLY A 7 -4.80 -0.38 -16.55
C GLY A 7 -3.54 -1.26 -16.62
N LEU A 8 -2.98 -1.68 -15.48
CA LEU A 8 -1.74 -2.47 -15.46
C LEU A 8 -1.94 -3.98 -15.72
N ALA A 9 -3.19 -4.44 -15.84
CA ALA A 9 -3.53 -5.87 -15.92
C ALA A 9 -3.19 -6.53 -17.27
N GLU A 10 -3.07 -5.74 -18.36
CA GLU A 10 -2.66 -6.27 -19.67
C GLU A 10 -1.17 -6.62 -19.72
N GLU A 11 -0.35 -5.99 -18.87
CA GLU A 11 1.11 -6.12 -18.90
C GLU A 11 1.65 -6.92 -17.68
N TYR A 12 0.93 -6.89 -16.54
CA TYR A 12 1.32 -7.60 -15.32
C TYR A 12 0.11 -8.22 -14.60
N ARG A 13 0.29 -9.41 -14.00
CA ARG A 13 -0.73 -10.05 -13.16
C ARG A 13 -0.96 -9.25 -11.87
N ALA A 14 -1.82 -8.25 -11.94
CA ALA A 14 -2.17 -7.39 -10.81
C ALA A 14 -3.40 -7.92 -10.06
N ILE A 15 -3.33 -7.95 -8.73
CA ILE A 15 -4.45 -8.32 -7.86
C ILE A 15 -5.29 -7.06 -7.62
N HIS A 16 -6.49 -7.00 -8.18
CA HIS A 16 -7.38 -5.84 -8.06
C HIS A 16 -8.55 -6.09 -7.12
N PRO A 17 -8.96 -5.10 -6.31
CA PRO A 17 -10.21 -5.18 -5.57
C PRO A 17 -11.37 -5.42 -6.53
N LYS A 18 -12.29 -6.31 -6.16
CA LYS A 18 -13.47 -6.60 -6.97
C LYS A 18 -14.41 -5.41 -6.92
N LYS A 19 -14.76 -4.87 -8.09
CA LYS A 19 -15.70 -3.76 -8.21
C LYS A 19 -17.07 -4.29 -8.63
N LYS A 20 -18.13 -3.71 -8.07
CA LYS A 20 -19.49 -3.97 -8.51
C LYS A 20 -19.65 -3.54 -9.98
N ALA A 21 -20.03 -4.46 -10.86
CA ALA A 21 -20.38 -4.15 -12.24
C ALA A 21 -21.72 -3.40 -12.30
N ARG A 22 -21.91 -2.58 -13.34
CA ARG A 22 -23.16 -1.82 -13.52
C ARG A 22 -24.32 -2.80 -13.70
N GLY A 23 -25.36 -2.69 -12.87
CA GLY A 23 -26.53 -3.59 -12.90
C GLY A 23 -26.36 -4.94 -12.19
N ALA A 24 -25.16 -5.28 -11.69
CA ALA A 24 -24.95 -6.50 -10.93
C ALA A 24 -25.50 -6.40 -9.49
N PRO A 25 -25.77 -7.54 -8.82
CA PRO A 25 -26.02 -7.57 -7.38
C PRO A 25 -24.88 -6.91 -6.58
N PRO A 26 -25.13 -6.44 -5.35
CA PRO A 26 -24.06 -6.02 -4.43
C PRO A 26 -23.00 -7.12 -4.27
N LEU A 27 -21.75 -6.72 -3.98
CA LEU A 27 -20.69 -7.67 -3.67
C LEU A 27 -21.07 -8.54 -2.47
N THR A 28 -20.65 -9.81 -2.49
CA THR A 28 -20.85 -10.69 -1.34
C THR A 28 -20.02 -10.21 -0.15
N LEU A 29 -20.39 -10.63 1.06
CA LEU A 29 -19.64 -10.30 2.28
C LEU A 29 -18.18 -10.75 2.20
N ASP A 30 -17.92 -11.90 1.58
CA ASP A 30 -16.56 -12.43 1.42
C ASP A 30 -15.74 -11.60 0.43
N GLU A 31 -16.36 -11.15 -0.66
CA GLU A 31 -15.71 -10.25 -1.63
C GLU A 31 -15.38 -8.89 -1.00
N LEU A 32 -16.29 -8.37 -0.17
CA LEU A 32 -16.07 -7.12 0.55
C LEU A 32 -14.92 -7.26 1.55
N ARG A 33 -14.91 -8.34 2.33
CA ARG A 33 -13.81 -8.66 3.25
C ARG A 33 -12.47 -8.79 2.54
N ASN A 34 -12.44 -9.41 1.37
CA ASN A 34 -11.22 -9.53 0.59
C ASN A 34 -10.75 -8.15 0.09
N ASN A 35 -11.67 -7.32 -0.40
CA ASN A 35 -11.36 -5.95 -0.79
C ASN A 35 -10.82 -5.12 0.37
N ASP A 36 -11.37 -5.26 1.57
CA ASP A 36 -10.90 -4.56 2.77
C ASP A 36 -9.48 -4.98 3.16
N LYS A 37 -9.17 -6.29 3.10
CA LYS A 37 -7.79 -6.79 3.31
C LYS A 37 -6.83 -6.20 2.28
N MET A 38 -7.21 -6.21 1.00
CA MET A 38 -6.39 -5.64 -0.06
C MET A 38 -6.19 -4.13 0.10
N ALA A 39 -7.23 -3.40 0.52
CA ALA A 39 -7.15 -1.97 0.79
C ALA A 39 -6.21 -1.68 1.97
N HIS A 40 -6.31 -2.49 3.03
CA HIS A 40 -5.43 -2.42 4.19
C HIS A 40 -3.96 -2.64 3.80
N ASP A 41 -3.66 -3.70 3.06
CA ASP A 41 -2.30 -4.02 2.62
C ASP A 41 -1.74 -2.93 1.69
N ARG A 42 -2.58 -2.38 0.81
CA ARG A 42 -2.22 -1.25 -0.05
C ARG A 42 -1.84 -0.01 0.76
N VAL A 43 -2.52 0.27 1.87
CA VAL A 43 -2.16 1.39 2.75
C VAL A 43 -0.79 1.16 3.38
N ILE A 44 -0.49 -0.06 3.83
CA ILE A 44 0.83 -0.40 4.39
C ILE A 44 1.93 -0.25 3.32
N ALA A 45 1.72 -0.82 2.13
CA ALA A 45 2.66 -0.70 1.02
C ALA A 45 2.88 0.76 0.64
N GLY A 46 1.82 1.56 0.54
CA GLY A 46 1.89 3.00 0.26
C GLY A 46 2.71 3.75 1.31
N ASN A 47 2.49 3.48 2.59
CA ASN A 47 3.24 4.11 3.68
C ASN A 47 4.73 3.73 3.66
N LEU A 48 5.04 2.46 3.35
CA LEU A 48 6.42 1.99 3.20
C LEU A 48 7.12 2.72 2.03
N PHE A 49 6.49 2.77 0.86
CA PHE A 49 7.04 3.47 -0.31
C PHE A 49 7.15 4.98 -0.08
N GLY A 50 6.19 5.58 0.64
CA GLY A 50 6.28 6.98 1.05
C GLY A 50 7.54 7.23 1.88
N ARG A 51 7.76 6.40 2.91
CA ARG A 51 8.98 6.50 3.75
C ARG A 51 10.25 6.22 2.96
N LEU A 52 10.25 5.21 2.10
CA LEU A 52 11.39 4.87 1.23
C LEU A 52 11.81 6.08 0.37
N LYS A 53 10.84 6.77 -0.25
CA LYS A 53 11.10 7.95 -1.08
C LYS A 53 11.54 9.17 -0.27
N THR A 54 11.05 9.33 0.96
CA THR A 54 11.50 10.41 1.84
C THR A 54 12.92 10.20 2.36
N LEU A 55 13.30 8.96 2.67
CA LEU A 55 14.62 8.64 3.22
C LEU A 55 15.71 8.55 2.14
N TRP A 56 15.37 8.10 0.92
CA TRP A 56 16.37 7.76 -0.10
C TRP A 56 16.09 8.49 -1.42
N GLY A 57 16.93 9.46 -1.76
CA GLY A 57 16.84 10.21 -3.02
C GLY A 57 16.93 9.31 -4.26
N VAL A 58 17.70 8.23 -4.19
CA VAL A 58 17.80 7.22 -5.26
C VAL A 58 16.47 6.53 -5.58
N CYS A 59 15.58 6.39 -4.59
CA CYS A 59 14.23 5.84 -4.78
C CYS A 59 13.18 6.90 -5.13
N SER A 60 13.54 8.20 -5.04
CA SER A 60 12.66 9.33 -5.32
C SER A 60 12.75 9.79 -6.78
N HIS A 61 13.96 9.82 -7.33
CA HIS A 61 14.22 10.29 -8.69
C HIS A 61 14.21 9.16 -9.73
N LYS A 62 14.03 9.52 -11.01
CA LYS A 62 14.17 8.56 -12.12
C LYS A 62 15.63 8.12 -12.19
N TRP A 63 15.84 6.81 -12.20
CA TRP A 63 17.18 6.24 -12.38
C TRP A 63 17.56 6.25 -13.86
N GLU A 64 18.76 6.73 -14.16
CA GLU A 64 19.27 6.87 -15.53
C GLU A 64 20.34 5.82 -15.90
N TRP A 65 20.86 5.09 -14.91
CA TRP A 65 21.92 4.10 -15.11
C TRP A 65 21.35 2.68 -15.28
N ASP A 66 22.20 1.66 -15.17
CA ASP A 66 21.80 0.28 -15.38
C ASP A 66 20.93 -0.27 -14.24
N ASP A 67 20.10 -1.24 -14.60
CA ASP A 67 19.14 -1.89 -13.70
C ASP A 67 19.81 -2.71 -12.59
N LYS A 68 20.97 -3.33 -12.85
CA LYS A 68 21.67 -4.15 -11.84
C LYS A 68 22.18 -3.27 -10.70
N SER A 69 22.75 -2.12 -11.04
CA SER A 69 23.18 -1.11 -10.07
C SER A 69 21.98 -0.57 -9.29
N TYR A 70 20.88 -0.24 -9.97
CA TYR A 70 19.66 0.20 -9.29
C TYR A 70 19.15 -0.84 -8.29
N ASN A 71 19.08 -2.11 -8.70
CA ASN A 71 18.58 -3.20 -7.86
C ASN A 71 19.44 -3.36 -6.59
N MET A 72 20.76 -3.23 -6.68
CA MET A 72 21.64 -3.25 -5.51
C MET A 72 21.30 -2.11 -4.53
N PHE A 73 21.20 -0.86 -5.00
CA PHE A 73 20.85 0.28 -4.16
C PHE A 73 19.42 0.18 -3.62
N PHE A 74 18.47 -0.25 -4.45
CA PHE A 74 17.08 -0.43 -4.08
C PHE A 74 16.92 -1.46 -2.95
N ARG A 75 17.59 -2.61 -3.04
CA ARG A 75 17.60 -3.63 -1.98
C ARG A 75 18.18 -3.08 -0.67
N ALA A 76 19.27 -2.30 -0.75
CA ALA A 76 19.83 -1.64 0.43
C ALA A 76 18.84 -0.63 1.05
N CYS A 77 18.21 0.22 0.23
CA CYS A 77 17.22 1.19 0.70
C CYS A 77 16.00 0.51 1.34
N VAL A 78 15.50 -0.58 0.75
CA VAL A 78 14.37 -1.35 1.29
C VAL A 78 14.73 -2.01 2.63
N THR A 79 15.89 -2.64 2.74
CA THR A 79 16.33 -3.29 3.99
C THR A 79 16.51 -2.28 5.12
N LEU A 80 17.12 -1.13 4.85
CA LEU A 80 17.27 -0.05 5.83
C LEU A 80 15.92 0.58 6.21
N THR A 81 15.00 0.72 5.25
CA THR A 81 13.64 1.19 5.52
C THR A 81 12.87 0.19 6.39
N ASN A 82 13.01 -1.12 6.15
CA ASN A 82 12.41 -2.14 7.00
C ASN A 82 12.94 -2.08 8.44
N TYR A 83 14.24 -1.82 8.62
CA TYR A 83 14.80 -1.57 9.95
C TYR A 83 14.21 -0.29 10.58
N SER A 84 14.11 0.81 9.83
CA SER A 84 13.45 2.04 10.28
C SER A 84 11.99 1.81 10.69
N VAL A 85 11.24 0.97 9.98
CA VAL A 85 9.86 0.59 10.32
C VAL A 85 9.80 -0.21 11.62
N ARG A 86 10.80 -1.04 11.90
CA ARG A 86 10.90 -1.77 13.16
C ARG A 86 11.15 -0.84 14.35
N CYS A 87 11.92 0.23 14.15
CA CYS A 87 12.15 1.26 15.17
C CYS A 87 10.96 2.21 15.31
N TYR A 88 10.36 2.62 14.18
CA TYR A 88 9.27 3.59 14.11
C TYR A 88 8.12 2.99 13.28
N PRO A 89 7.09 2.42 13.89
CA PRO A 89 6.06 1.70 13.14
C PRO A 89 5.33 2.63 12.15
N LEU A 90 4.94 2.08 10.98
CA LEU A 90 4.22 2.82 9.92
C LEU A 90 2.79 3.23 10.32
N ARG A 91 2.31 2.75 11.46
CA ARG A 91 1.09 3.14 12.14
C ARG A 91 1.37 3.27 13.62
N ALA A 92 0.87 4.33 14.25
CA ALA A 92 0.69 4.29 15.70
C ALA A 92 -0.26 3.12 16.00
N LYS A 93 0.08 2.26 16.98
CA LYS A 93 -0.96 1.43 17.59
C LYS A 93 -1.99 2.44 18.11
N THR A 94 -3.20 2.44 17.58
CA THR A 94 -4.31 3.15 18.22
C THR A 94 -4.48 2.52 19.59
N ALA A 95 -3.84 3.11 20.60
CA ALA A 95 -4.26 2.95 21.97
C ALA A 95 -5.70 3.46 22.00
N ASN A 96 -6.64 2.54 22.21
CA ASN A 96 -8.03 2.72 22.62
C ASN A 96 -8.66 4.11 22.39
N VAL A 97 -9.54 4.21 21.39
CA VAL A 97 -10.77 5.02 21.54
C VAL A 97 -11.96 4.15 21.14
N SER A 98 -12.19 3.09 21.90
CA SER A 98 -13.49 2.46 22.04
C SER A 98 -14.14 3.00 23.31
N SER A 99 -14.67 4.22 23.27
CA SER A 99 -15.76 4.69 24.14
C SER A 99 -16.15 6.14 23.84
N VAL A 100 -16.90 6.39 22.76
CA VAL A 100 -18.05 7.33 22.82
C VAL A 100 -19.08 6.89 21.77
N THR A 101 -19.85 5.86 22.09
CA THR A 101 -21.28 5.87 21.74
C THR A 101 -21.98 6.51 22.92
N LYS A 102 -22.49 7.74 22.75
CA LYS A 102 -23.77 8.24 23.30
C LYS A 102 -23.87 9.76 23.16
N ARG A 103 -25.12 10.20 22.93
CA ARG A 103 -25.69 11.55 22.86
C ARG A 103 -25.70 12.13 21.45
N ALA A 104 -26.81 12.63 20.92
CA ALA A 104 -28.25 12.52 21.19
C ALA A 104 -28.92 12.99 19.89
#